data_AF-A0A7G9YCV6-F1
#
_entry.id   AF-A0A7G9YCV6-F1
#
_cell.length_a   1.000
_cell.length_b   1.000
_cell.length_c   1.000
_cell.angle_alpha   90.00
_cell.angle_beta   90.00
_cell.angle_gamma   90.00
#
_symmetry.space_group_name_H-M   'P 1'
#
loop_
_entity.id
_entity.type
_entity.pdbx_description
1 polymer ?
#
loop_
_entity_poly.entity_id
_entity_poly.type
_entity_poly.pdbx_seq_one_letter_code
_entity_poly.pdbx_strand_id
1 'polypeptide(L)'
;MISMKSTLFGIGAVLLLILVSGCLTYVEEPNASTNQTALDVLGVNASDVSAEEPVGSMPSECKGNCTDCHGLAHGTQLRNCTDCHDAHAPMSGISSPRLEQFCYQCHPQQQFEEISTHPGGHANLKCVYCHSVHRHSEACTNCHAPHSAESMYDDCLNCHPAHTPQEIEYPATVSDEQCANCHKGASIALAQGNTRHTSLKCTYCHTTHEQIPKCTDCHAPHTQNMTYDDCIECHPAHNPVDMKFSTDTPREDCAACHKEIDSELRGSNTKHNNLNCVYCHPEHRYLPTCESCHGLPHENVYDVHKNYPDCSQCHIAPHAVNNIVFTRQ
;
A
#
# COMPACT_ATOMS: atom_id res chain seq x y z
N MET A 1 -60.88 3.32 0.98
CA MET A 1 -60.81 2.06 1.75
C MET A 1 -59.41 1.94 2.34
N ILE A 2 -59.29 1.46 3.58
CA ILE A 2 -58.07 1.06 4.30
C ILE A 2 -56.93 2.11 4.39
N SER A 3 -56.86 2.75 5.56
CA SER A 3 -55.64 3.31 6.13
C SER A 3 -54.92 2.22 6.91
N MET A 4 -53.58 2.17 6.90
CA MET A 4 -52.80 1.37 7.85
C MET A 4 -51.96 2.28 8.73
N LYS A 5 -52.17 2.16 10.04
CA LYS A 5 -51.38 2.81 11.10
C LYS A 5 -50.21 1.92 11.49
N SER A 6 -49.17 2.57 11.99
CA SER A 6 -48.03 1.96 12.68
C SER A 6 -48.41 1.43 14.07
N THR A 7 -47.73 0.35 14.50
CA THR A 7 -47.73 -0.10 15.90
C THR A 7 -46.36 -0.70 16.27
N LEU A 8 -45.78 -0.25 17.37
CA LEU A 8 -44.59 -0.86 17.97
C LEU A 8 -44.99 -2.07 18.85
N PHE A 9 -44.20 -3.13 18.79
CA PHE A 9 -43.95 -4.10 19.85
C PHE A 9 -42.46 -4.51 19.69
N GLY A 10 -41.65 -4.74 20.73
CA GLY A 10 -41.94 -5.01 22.13
C GLY A 10 -41.03 -6.14 22.57
N ILE A 11 -39.79 -5.82 22.96
CA ILE A 11 -38.73 -6.82 23.22
C ILE A 11 -39.02 -7.55 24.54
N GLY A 12 -39.32 -8.84 24.46
CA GLY A 12 -39.44 -9.74 25.62
C GLY A 12 -38.26 -10.71 25.66
N ALA A 13 -37.44 -10.63 26.70
CA ALA A 13 -36.34 -11.57 26.92
C ALA A 13 -36.88 -12.92 27.43
N VAL A 14 -36.42 -14.02 26.84
CA VAL A 14 -36.69 -15.38 27.34
C VAL A 14 -35.36 -16.02 27.75
N LEU A 15 -35.18 -16.17 29.07
CA LEU A 15 -34.13 -16.99 29.66
C LEU A 15 -34.51 -18.47 29.47
N LEU A 16 -33.60 -19.30 28.95
CA LEU A 16 -33.76 -20.76 28.97
C LEU A 16 -32.48 -21.43 29.44
N LEU A 17 -32.52 -22.00 30.65
CA LEU A 17 -31.48 -22.91 31.13
C LEU A 17 -31.60 -24.25 30.38
N ILE A 18 -30.49 -24.77 29.88
CA ILE A 18 -30.36 -26.20 29.55
C ILE A 18 -29.10 -26.75 30.26
N LEU A 19 -29.26 -27.95 30.79
CA LEU A 19 -28.37 -28.58 31.76
C LEU A 19 -27.14 -29.24 31.11
N VAL A 20 -26.08 -29.33 31.91
CA VAL A 20 -24.85 -30.07 31.59
C VAL A 20 -25.11 -31.58 31.70
N SER A 21 -24.81 -32.33 30.64
CA SER A 21 -24.38 -33.74 30.75
C SER A 21 -23.62 -34.13 29.48
N GLY A 22 -22.50 -34.85 29.63
CA GLY A 22 -21.51 -35.01 28.56
C GLY A 22 -21.45 -36.40 27.93
N CYS A 23 -20.68 -36.48 26.83
CA CYS A 23 -19.85 -37.63 26.45
C CYS A 23 -18.92 -37.20 25.31
N LEU A 24 -17.61 -37.29 25.52
CA LEU A 24 -16.62 -37.14 24.46
C LEU A 24 -16.33 -38.52 23.87
N THR A 25 -16.73 -38.75 22.64
CA THR A 25 -16.28 -39.90 21.83
C THR A 25 -15.39 -39.39 20.70
N TYR A 26 -14.15 -39.86 20.70
CA TYR A 26 -13.16 -39.61 19.65
C TYR A 26 -13.60 -40.31 18.35
N VAL A 27 -13.44 -39.65 17.20
CA VAL A 27 -13.67 -40.23 15.88
C VAL A 27 -12.54 -39.79 14.95
N GLU A 28 -11.64 -40.73 14.64
CA GLU A 28 -10.77 -40.67 13.46
C GLU A 28 -11.57 -41.12 12.23
N GLU A 29 -11.22 -40.63 11.03
CA GLU A 29 -11.57 -41.12 9.66
C GLU A 29 -10.77 -40.22 8.66
N PRO A 30 -10.55 -40.56 7.36
CA PRO A 30 -9.19 -40.96 6.95
C PRO A 30 -8.58 -40.23 5.71
N ASN A 31 -7.53 -40.86 5.17
CA ASN A 31 -6.49 -40.37 4.24
C ASN A 31 -6.85 -40.14 2.75
N ALA A 32 -5.94 -39.41 2.07
CA ALA A 32 -5.54 -39.51 0.64
C ALA A 32 -6.48 -38.97 -0.47
N SER A 33 -6.05 -38.61 -1.70
CA SER A 33 -4.75 -38.20 -2.31
C SER A 33 -4.97 -37.90 -3.84
N THR A 34 -3.95 -37.36 -4.54
CA THR A 34 -3.80 -37.21 -6.04
C THR A 34 -4.67 -36.14 -6.74
N ASN A 35 -4.29 -35.49 -7.87
CA ASN A 35 -3.10 -35.44 -8.73
C ASN A 35 -3.12 -34.04 -9.47
N GLN A 36 -2.07 -33.21 -9.52
CA GLN A 36 -0.82 -33.23 -10.31
C GLN A 36 -0.93 -32.73 -11.78
N THR A 37 0.05 -31.88 -12.19
CA THR A 37 0.52 -31.39 -13.53
C THR A 37 0.26 -29.91 -13.86
N ALA A 38 1.18 -29.10 -14.42
CA ALA A 38 2.66 -29.12 -14.61
C ALA A 38 3.12 -27.70 -15.11
N LEU A 39 4.38 -27.26 -15.35
CA LEU A 39 5.74 -27.86 -15.42
C LEU A 39 6.82 -26.94 -14.78
N ASP A 40 7.89 -27.56 -14.27
CA ASP A 40 9.34 -27.31 -14.36
C ASP A 40 9.96 -25.92 -14.69
N VAL A 41 10.87 -25.45 -13.81
CA VAL A 41 12.34 -25.32 -14.07
C VAL A 41 13.12 -25.52 -12.75
N LEU A 42 14.07 -26.47 -12.74
CA LEU A 42 15.18 -26.65 -11.76
C LEU A 42 14.88 -26.41 -10.27
N GLY A 43 14.25 -27.39 -9.61
CA GLY A 43 14.09 -27.39 -8.15
C GLY A 43 15.36 -27.80 -7.39
N VAL A 44 15.86 -26.89 -6.54
CA VAL A 44 16.59 -27.23 -5.32
C VAL A 44 15.83 -26.55 -4.18
N ASN A 45 15.09 -27.31 -3.39
CA ASN A 45 14.27 -26.76 -2.32
C ASN A 45 15.11 -26.58 -1.05
N ALA A 46 14.93 -25.46 -0.34
CA ALA A 46 15.67 -25.16 0.90
C ALA A 46 15.30 -26.09 2.09
N SER A 47 14.43 -27.08 1.87
CA SER A 47 13.91 -28.02 2.87
C SER A 47 14.73 -29.32 2.98
N ASP A 48 15.66 -29.59 2.06
CA ASP A 48 16.43 -30.84 2.02
C ASP A 48 17.66 -30.84 2.97
N VAL A 49 17.72 -29.87 3.90
CA VAL A 49 18.69 -29.86 5.01
C VAL A 49 18.27 -30.94 6.02
N SER A 50 18.64 -32.18 5.70
CA SER A 50 18.47 -33.33 6.59
C SER A 50 19.16 -33.06 7.94
N ALA A 51 18.50 -33.46 9.02
CA ALA A 51 18.98 -33.28 10.38
C ALA A 51 20.39 -33.89 10.57
N GLU A 52 21.13 -33.35 11.54
CA GLU A 52 22.46 -33.86 11.91
C GLU A 52 22.36 -35.33 12.37
N GLU A 53 22.74 -36.25 11.48
CA GLU A 53 23.03 -37.64 11.83
C GLU A 53 24.11 -37.67 12.93
N PRO A 54 24.00 -38.54 13.95
CA PRO A 54 24.98 -38.60 15.02
C PRO A 54 26.34 -39.01 14.45
N VAL A 55 27.38 -38.24 14.78
CA VAL A 55 28.76 -38.48 14.31
C VAL A 55 29.22 -39.88 14.71
N GLY A 56 29.14 -40.81 13.75
CA GLY A 56 29.59 -42.18 13.92
C GLY A 56 31.09 -42.23 14.25
N SER A 57 31.47 -43.18 15.10
CA SER A 57 32.87 -43.38 15.52
C SER A 57 33.81 -43.50 14.31
N MET A 58 34.82 -42.63 14.28
CA MET A 58 35.80 -42.47 13.21
C MET A 58 36.46 -43.80 12.80
N PRO A 59 36.46 -44.19 11.52
CA PRO A 59 37.16 -45.40 11.06
C PRO A 59 38.66 -45.31 11.31
N SER A 60 39.28 -46.39 11.79
CA SER A 60 40.71 -46.43 12.14
C SER A 60 41.68 -46.43 10.96
N GLU A 61 41.19 -46.32 9.71
CA GLU A 61 41.98 -46.35 8.46
C GLU A 61 41.46 -45.34 7.40
N CYS A 62 41.51 -44.02 7.64
CA CYS A 62 41.40 -43.07 6.53
C CYS A 62 42.67 -43.15 5.67
N LYS A 63 42.58 -43.65 4.43
CA LYS A 63 43.73 -43.97 3.54
C LYS A 63 44.26 -42.75 2.78
N GLY A 64 44.34 -41.62 3.47
CA GLY A 64 44.97 -40.38 2.99
C GLY A 64 44.09 -39.50 2.09
N ASN A 65 42.86 -39.90 1.76
CA ASN A 65 41.94 -39.09 0.97
C ASN A 65 40.68 -38.71 1.78
N CYS A 66 40.25 -37.45 1.66
CA CYS A 66 39.09 -36.91 2.39
C CYS A 66 37.79 -37.68 2.07
N THR A 67 37.61 -38.13 0.83
CA THR A 67 36.39 -38.81 0.37
C THR A 67 36.24 -40.24 0.91
N ASP A 68 37.27 -40.80 1.53
CA ASP A 68 37.21 -42.13 2.17
C ASP A 68 36.39 -42.07 3.47
N CYS A 69 36.32 -40.89 4.09
CA CYS A 69 35.73 -40.64 5.40
C CYS A 69 34.66 -39.53 5.41
N HIS A 70 34.53 -38.74 4.33
CA HIS A 70 33.53 -37.66 4.19
C HIS A 70 32.79 -37.70 2.84
N GLY A 71 31.51 -37.32 2.84
CA GLY A 71 30.71 -37.17 1.62
C GLY A 71 31.06 -35.90 0.82
N LEU A 72 30.63 -35.87 -0.45
CA LEU A 72 30.84 -34.73 -1.35
C LEU A 72 29.83 -33.60 -1.07
N ALA A 73 30.05 -32.83 0.00
CA ALA A 73 29.17 -31.74 0.43
C ALA A 73 28.95 -30.62 -0.61
N HIS A 74 29.79 -30.54 -1.65
CA HIS A 74 29.69 -29.58 -2.76
C HIS A 74 29.56 -30.29 -4.13
N GLY A 75 29.11 -31.55 -4.13
CA GLY A 75 29.00 -32.37 -5.33
C GLY A 75 30.35 -32.72 -5.96
N THR A 76 30.33 -33.11 -7.24
CA THR A 76 31.52 -33.65 -7.94
C THR A 76 32.40 -32.59 -8.60
N GLN A 77 32.04 -31.31 -8.50
CA GLN A 77 32.72 -30.20 -9.17
C GLN A 77 33.91 -29.66 -8.36
N LEU A 78 33.80 -29.61 -7.02
CA LEU A 78 34.88 -29.15 -6.13
C LEU A 78 35.62 -30.34 -5.52
N ARG A 79 36.62 -30.87 -6.23
CA ARG A 79 37.37 -32.09 -5.83
C ARG A 79 38.65 -31.82 -5.03
N ASN A 80 39.21 -30.61 -5.12
CA ASN A 80 40.40 -30.22 -4.38
C ASN A 80 40.01 -29.66 -3.01
N CYS A 81 39.60 -30.52 -2.08
CA CYS A 81 39.10 -30.11 -0.76
C CYS A 81 40.09 -29.17 -0.03
N THR A 82 41.39 -29.43 -0.18
CA THR A 82 42.48 -28.68 0.45
C THR A 82 42.77 -27.32 -0.18
N ASP A 83 42.13 -26.92 -1.29
CA ASP A 83 42.27 -25.56 -1.84
C ASP A 83 41.53 -24.55 -0.94
N CYS A 84 40.41 -24.97 -0.34
CA CYS A 84 39.55 -24.15 0.51
C CYS A 84 39.59 -24.56 2.01
N HIS A 85 39.62 -25.85 2.33
CA HIS A 85 39.54 -26.36 3.70
C HIS A 85 40.92 -26.64 4.33
N ASP A 86 40.99 -26.70 5.65
CA ASP A 86 42.13 -27.26 6.39
C ASP A 86 42.00 -28.80 6.39
N ALA A 87 43.07 -29.51 6.01
CA ALA A 87 43.07 -30.98 5.99
C ALA A 87 42.91 -31.62 7.38
N HIS A 88 43.28 -30.91 8.45
CA HIS A 88 43.14 -31.37 9.84
C HIS A 88 41.87 -30.85 10.53
N ALA A 89 41.16 -29.90 9.91
CA ALA A 89 39.91 -29.34 10.41
C ALA A 89 38.91 -29.05 9.27
N PRO A 90 38.54 -30.05 8.44
CA PRO A 90 37.82 -29.81 7.19
C PRO A 90 36.40 -29.28 7.39
N MET A 91 35.77 -29.57 8.54
CA MET A 91 34.42 -29.08 8.88
C MET A 91 34.42 -27.71 9.60
N SER A 92 35.59 -27.13 9.90
CA SER A 92 35.66 -25.76 10.41
C SER A 92 35.37 -24.77 9.29
N GLY A 93 34.62 -23.71 9.58
CA GLY A 93 34.22 -22.70 8.60
C GLY A 93 35.43 -22.07 7.91
N ILE A 94 35.37 -21.95 6.59
CA ILE A 94 36.40 -21.27 5.80
C ILE A 94 36.36 -19.78 6.12
N SER A 95 37.47 -19.24 6.59
CA SER A 95 37.59 -17.82 6.93
C SER A 95 37.70 -16.94 5.67
N SER A 96 37.09 -15.77 5.76
CA SER A 96 37.06 -14.71 4.75
C SER A 96 38.31 -14.58 3.86
N PRO A 97 39.56 -14.42 4.38
CA PRO A 97 40.73 -14.16 3.52
C PRO A 97 41.08 -15.29 2.55
N ARG A 98 40.67 -16.53 2.87
CA ARG A 98 40.82 -17.68 1.99
C ARG A 98 39.63 -17.84 1.04
N LEU A 99 38.43 -17.48 1.50
CA LEU A 99 37.20 -17.56 0.74
C LEU A 99 37.12 -16.50 -0.39
N GLU A 100 37.64 -15.28 -0.17
CA GLU A 100 37.66 -14.17 -1.16
C GLU A 100 38.11 -14.62 -2.57
N GLN A 101 39.07 -15.54 -2.63
CA GLN A 101 39.72 -15.97 -3.87
C GLN A 101 38.91 -17.02 -4.65
N PHE A 102 37.81 -17.53 -4.10
CA PHE A 102 37.08 -18.68 -4.63
C PHE A 102 35.57 -18.50 -4.74
N CYS A 103 35.00 -17.37 -4.30
CA CYS A 103 33.56 -17.11 -4.39
C CYS A 103 32.99 -17.33 -5.81
N TYR A 104 33.72 -16.94 -6.86
CA TYR A 104 33.31 -17.08 -8.26
C TYR A 104 33.19 -18.54 -8.75
N GLN A 105 33.66 -19.52 -7.98
CA GLN A 105 33.47 -20.94 -8.33
C GLN A 105 32.02 -21.40 -8.11
N CYS A 106 31.25 -20.67 -7.30
CA CYS A 106 29.84 -20.98 -7.01
C CYS A 106 28.89 -19.83 -7.36
N HIS A 107 29.32 -18.58 -7.22
CA HIS A 107 28.50 -17.39 -7.51
C HIS A 107 28.70 -16.90 -8.95
N PRO A 108 27.64 -16.48 -9.67
CA PRO A 108 27.74 -15.92 -11.01
C PRO A 108 28.51 -14.59 -10.99
N GLN A 109 29.28 -14.32 -12.07
CA GLN A 109 30.14 -13.14 -12.15
C GLN A 109 29.40 -11.81 -11.89
N GLN A 110 28.14 -11.70 -12.35
CA GLN A 110 27.29 -10.52 -12.17
C GLN A 110 27.20 -10.06 -10.70
N GLN A 111 27.10 -11.00 -9.75
CA GLN A 111 26.97 -10.70 -8.32
C GLN A 111 28.19 -9.99 -7.72
N PHE A 112 29.36 -10.13 -8.33
CA PHE A 112 30.58 -9.42 -7.89
C PHE A 112 30.63 -7.98 -8.36
N GLU A 113 29.96 -7.69 -9.48
CA GLU A 113 29.93 -6.36 -10.09
C GLU A 113 28.75 -5.53 -9.53
N GLU A 114 27.62 -6.16 -9.18
CA GLU A 114 26.44 -5.55 -8.53
C GLU A 114 26.83 -4.52 -7.45
N ILE A 115 27.42 -4.95 -6.33
CA ILE A 115 27.72 -4.03 -5.22
C ILE A 115 28.65 -2.87 -5.62
N SER A 116 29.60 -3.12 -6.52
CA SER A 116 30.64 -2.15 -6.92
C SER A 116 30.17 -1.12 -7.96
N THR A 117 29.10 -1.42 -8.70
CA THR A 117 28.60 -0.59 -9.81
C THR A 117 27.41 0.28 -9.43
N HIS A 118 26.76 -0.01 -8.30
CA HIS A 118 25.59 0.71 -7.81
C HIS A 118 25.97 1.78 -6.77
N PRO A 119 25.18 2.87 -6.65
CA PRO A 119 25.49 3.96 -5.74
C PRO A 119 25.39 3.54 -4.26
N GLY A 120 26.35 3.96 -3.45
CA GLY A 120 26.27 3.88 -1.99
C GLY A 120 27.60 3.65 -1.28
N GLY A 121 27.55 3.66 0.06
CA GLY A 121 28.72 3.36 0.91
C GLY A 121 29.24 1.91 0.76
N HIS A 122 28.36 0.99 0.35
CA HIS A 122 28.66 -0.42 0.13
C HIS A 122 29.58 -0.67 -1.08
N ALA A 123 29.61 0.22 -2.07
CA ALA A 123 30.35 0.01 -3.33
C ALA A 123 31.87 -0.11 -3.19
N ASN A 124 32.42 0.30 -2.05
CA ASN A 124 33.84 0.18 -1.72
C ASN A 124 34.14 -0.92 -0.69
N LEU A 125 33.12 -1.68 -0.25
CA LEU A 125 33.30 -2.80 0.66
C LEU A 125 33.62 -4.08 -0.12
N LYS A 126 34.52 -4.88 0.45
CA LYS A 126 34.73 -6.26 0.03
C LYS A 126 33.57 -7.14 0.50
N CYS A 127 33.29 -8.22 -0.24
CA CYS A 127 32.26 -9.21 0.09
C CYS A 127 32.35 -9.73 1.55
N VAL A 128 33.56 -9.87 2.09
CA VAL A 128 33.85 -10.39 3.44
C VAL A 128 33.31 -9.56 4.60
N TYR A 129 33.02 -8.28 4.39
CA TYR A 129 32.40 -7.45 5.42
C TYR A 129 30.95 -7.86 5.71
N CYS A 130 30.30 -8.51 4.73
CA CYS A 130 28.95 -9.07 4.86
C CYS A 130 28.95 -10.61 4.87
N HIS A 131 29.96 -11.26 4.27
CA HIS A 131 30.13 -12.71 4.22
C HIS A 131 31.38 -13.16 4.99
N SER A 132 31.35 -12.98 6.31
CA SER A 132 32.50 -13.21 7.19
C SER A 132 33.02 -14.66 7.16
N VAL A 133 32.11 -15.63 6.98
CA VAL A 133 32.41 -17.06 6.79
C VAL A 133 31.51 -17.70 5.72
N HIS A 134 31.93 -18.84 5.17
CA HIS A 134 31.16 -19.58 4.15
C HIS A 134 29.74 -19.93 4.64
N ARG A 135 28.75 -19.69 3.76
CA ARG A 135 27.29 -19.83 4.02
C ARG A 135 26.72 -18.95 5.14
N HIS A 136 27.41 -17.87 5.51
CA HIS A 136 26.88 -16.85 6.41
C HIS A 136 26.75 -15.49 5.70
N SER A 137 25.74 -14.73 6.12
CA SER A 137 25.56 -13.33 5.80
C SER A 137 25.26 -12.59 7.10
N GLU A 138 26.01 -11.52 7.37
CA GLU A 138 25.79 -10.63 8.50
C GLU A 138 24.40 -9.98 8.39
N ALA A 139 23.68 -9.87 9.50
CA ALA A 139 22.37 -9.22 9.51
C ALA A 139 22.54 -7.70 9.26
N CYS A 140 21.72 -7.12 8.38
CA CYS A 140 21.73 -5.68 8.10
C CYS A 140 21.64 -4.83 9.38
N THR A 141 20.88 -5.31 10.37
CA THR A 141 20.66 -4.68 11.68
C THR A 141 21.91 -4.64 12.59
N ASN A 142 22.99 -5.34 12.24
CA ASN A 142 24.29 -5.19 12.91
C ASN A 142 24.94 -3.82 12.62
N CYS A 143 24.54 -3.14 11.53
CA CYS A 143 25.09 -1.85 11.10
C CYS A 143 24.04 -0.76 10.82
N HIS A 144 22.82 -1.15 10.41
CA HIS A 144 21.74 -0.24 10.05
C HIS A 144 20.58 -0.29 11.06
N ALA A 145 19.95 0.85 11.34
CA ALA A 145 18.70 0.86 12.09
C ALA A 145 17.54 0.38 11.19
N PRO A 146 16.67 -0.53 11.66
CA PRO A 146 15.51 -0.96 10.90
C PRO A 146 14.43 0.14 10.84
N HIS A 147 13.52 0.04 9.87
CA HIS A 147 12.42 1.01 9.71
C HIS A 147 11.27 0.79 10.72
N SER A 148 11.16 -0.39 11.34
CA SER A 148 10.31 -0.64 12.51
C SER A 148 11.04 -1.46 13.57
N ALA A 149 10.57 -1.46 14.82
CA ALA A 149 11.19 -2.21 15.92
C ALA A 149 11.00 -3.74 15.77
N GLU A 150 9.99 -4.13 15.00
CA GLU A 150 9.57 -5.51 14.75
C GLU A 150 10.22 -6.11 13.48
N SER A 151 10.88 -5.30 12.66
CA SER A 151 11.49 -5.74 11.40
C SER A 151 12.65 -6.71 11.64
N MET A 152 12.61 -7.86 10.96
CA MET A 152 13.66 -8.87 10.96
C MET A 152 14.60 -8.72 9.74
N TYR A 153 15.62 -9.57 9.64
CA TYR A 153 16.55 -9.57 8.50
C TYR A 153 15.82 -9.79 7.16
N ASP A 154 14.96 -10.81 7.08
CA ASP A 154 14.21 -11.13 5.86
C ASP A 154 13.23 -10.02 5.46
N ASP A 155 12.74 -9.22 6.41
CA ASP A 155 11.91 -8.04 6.11
C ASP A 155 12.66 -6.96 5.34
N CYS A 156 13.98 -6.84 5.58
CA CYS A 156 14.82 -5.90 4.84
C CYS A 156 14.91 -6.30 3.35
N LEU A 157 15.00 -7.61 3.08
CA LEU A 157 15.13 -8.17 1.74
C LEU A 157 13.82 -8.16 0.93
N ASN A 158 12.67 -7.88 1.57
CA ASN A 158 11.42 -7.61 0.86
C ASN A 158 11.41 -6.27 0.11
N CYS A 159 12.40 -5.40 0.35
CA CYS A 159 12.49 -4.07 -0.26
C CYS A 159 13.89 -3.75 -0.78
N HIS A 160 14.95 -4.16 -0.08
CA HIS A 160 16.34 -3.81 -0.41
C HIS A 160 17.11 -5.06 -0.84
N PRO A 161 17.48 -5.20 -2.13
CA PRO A 161 18.37 -6.27 -2.57
C PRO A 161 19.74 -6.16 -1.87
N ALA A 162 20.27 -7.28 -1.38
CA ALA A 162 21.46 -7.27 -0.51
C ALA A 162 22.73 -6.66 -1.15
N HIS A 163 22.87 -6.75 -2.48
CA HIS A 163 23.98 -6.15 -3.22
C HIS A 163 23.67 -4.75 -3.78
N THR A 164 22.41 -4.35 -3.87
CA THR A 164 22.02 -2.99 -4.31
C THR A 164 21.11 -2.29 -3.28
N PRO A 165 21.52 -2.09 -2.01
CA PRO A 165 20.58 -1.72 -0.93
C PRO A 165 19.94 -0.33 -1.03
N GLN A 166 20.36 0.51 -2.00
CA GLN A 166 19.71 1.79 -2.29
C GLN A 166 18.59 1.68 -3.33
N GLU A 167 18.57 0.60 -4.10
CA GLU A 167 17.48 0.28 -5.00
C GLU A 167 16.36 -0.37 -4.17
N ILE A 168 15.11 -0.01 -4.49
CA ILE A 168 13.95 -0.56 -3.81
C ILE A 168 13.13 -1.38 -4.80
N GLU A 169 13.21 -2.69 -4.65
CA GLU A 169 12.44 -3.68 -5.37
C GLU A 169 11.64 -4.51 -4.37
N TYR A 170 10.34 -4.66 -4.60
CA TYR A 170 9.45 -5.40 -3.70
C TYR A 170 8.60 -6.42 -4.47
N PRO A 171 8.33 -7.60 -3.87
CA PRO A 171 7.37 -8.53 -4.43
C PRO A 171 5.94 -8.00 -4.25
N ALA A 172 5.01 -8.41 -5.11
CA ALA A 172 3.59 -8.07 -4.98
C ALA A 172 2.95 -8.56 -3.64
N THR A 173 3.65 -9.44 -2.91
CA THR A 173 3.27 -9.96 -1.60
C THR A 173 3.62 -9.06 -0.42
N VAL A 174 4.43 -8.00 -0.60
CA VAL A 174 4.77 -7.03 0.46
C VAL A 174 3.50 -6.46 1.11
N SER A 175 3.58 -6.15 2.40
CA SER A 175 2.43 -5.70 3.19
C SER A 175 2.26 -4.17 3.17
N ASP A 176 1.03 -3.70 3.36
CA ASP A 176 0.74 -2.26 3.39
C ASP A 176 1.34 -1.59 4.63
N GLU A 177 1.53 -2.35 5.72
CA GLU A 177 2.25 -1.93 6.93
C GLU A 177 3.75 -1.72 6.65
N GLN A 178 4.38 -2.60 5.84
CA GLN A 178 5.76 -2.42 5.41
C GLN A 178 5.91 -1.14 4.57
N CYS A 179 4.96 -0.84 3.67
CA CYS A 179 4.91 0.45 2.97
C CYS A 179 4.73 1.64 3.93
N ALA A 180 3.90 1.48 4.97
CA ALA A 180 3.60 2.54 5.94
C ALA A 180 4.80 2.93 6.83
N ASN A 181 5.82 2.08 6.95
CA ASN A 181 7.07 2.40 7.65
C ASN A 181 7.76 3.66 7.06
N CYS A 182 7.68 3.85 5.74
CA CYS A 182 8.16 5.05 5.06
C CYS A 182 7.00 6.01 4.67
N HIS A 183 5.90 5.46 4.14
CA HIS A 183 4.78 6.23 3.59
C HIS A 183 3.60 6.38 4.56
N LYS A 184 3.88 6.58 5.85
CA LYS A 184 2.86 6.71 6.92
C LYS A 184 1.72 7.68 6.59
N GLY A 185 2.03 8.82 5.96
CA GLY A 185 1.02 9.81 5.56
C GLY A 185 0.04 9.29 4.49
N ALA A 186 0.53 8.53 3.50
CA ALA A 186 -0.30 7.92 2.46
C ALA A 186 -1.19 6.81 3.03
N SER A 187 -0.62 5.93 3.86
CA SER A 187 -1.36 4.86 4.55
C SER A 187 -2.50 5.42 5.42
N ILE A 188 -2.23 6.47 6.21
CA ILE A 188 -3.26 7.16 7.01
C ILE A 188 -4.33 7.80 6.13
N ALA A 189 -3.93 8.53 5.08
CA ALA A 189 -4.88 9.20 4.18
C ALA A 189 -5.81 8.20 3.47
N LEU A 190 -5.25 7.08 3.01
CA LEU A 190 -6.02 6.00 2.39
C LEU A 190 -7.04 5.42 3.37
N ALA A 191 -6.60 4.99 4.56
CA ALA A 191 -7.48 4.46 5.59
C ALA A 191 -8.60 5.45 6.00
N GLN A 192 -8.28 6.76 6.10
CA GLN A 192 -9.24 7.80 6.45
C GLN A 192 -10.29 8.07 5.36
N GLY A 193 -9.93 7.96 4.08
CA GLY A 193 -10.84 8.26 2.97
C GLY A 193 -12.03 7.32 2.86
N ASN A 194 -11.94 6.10 3.43
CA ASN A 194 -13.02 5.11 3.47
C ASN A 194 -13.72 4.89 2.11
N THR A 195 -12.94 4.95 1.03
CA THR A 195 -13.39 4.70 -0.35
C THR A 195 -13.18 3.23 -0.73
N ARG A 196 -13.62 2.79 -1.92
CA ARG A 196 -13.30 1.44 -2.41
C ARG A 196 -11.79 1.16 -2.54
N HIS A 197 -10.95 2.20 -2.59
CA HIS A 197 -9.50 2.02 -2.63
C HIS A 197 -8.93 1.50 -1.30
N THR A 198 -9.66 1.59 -0.17
CA THR A 198 -9.18 1.03 1.12
C THR A 198 -9.19 -0.49 1.18
N SER A 199 -9.82 -1.17 0.22
CA SER A 199 -9.72 -2.63 0.05
C SER A 199 -8.62 -3.06 -0.92
N LEU A 200 -7.86 -2.11 -1.48
CA LEU A 200 -6.74 -2.40 -2.40
C LEU A 200 -5.42 -2.26 -1.64
N LYS A 201 -4.51 -3.21 -1.88
CA LYS A 201 -3.12 -3.09 -1.43
C LYS A 201 -2.41 -1.94 -2.14
N CYS A 202 -1.38 -1.38 -1.52
CA CYS A 202 -0.48 -0.40 -2.13
C CYS A 202 0.09 -0.92 -3.45
N THR A 203 0.47 -2.20 -3.51
CA THR A 203 1.03 -2.87 -4.69
C THR A 203 0.07 -3.04 -5.87
N TYR A 204 -1.24 -2.81 -5.68
CA TYR A 204 -2.21 -2.86 -6.77
C TYR A 204 -2.06 -1.64 -7.71
N CYS A 205 -1.76 -0.47 -7.13
CA CYS A 205 -1.59 0.79 -7.87
C CYS A 205 -0.10 1.09 -8.12
N HIS A 206 0.75 0.88 -7.12
CA HIS A 206 2.19 1.06 -7.21
C HIS A 206 2.83 -0.30 -7.51
N THR A 207 3.14 -0.56 -8.78
CA THR A 207 3.73 -1.84 -9.21
C THR A 207 5.27 -1.83 -9.20
N THR A 208 5.87 -0.66 -9.00
CA THR A 208 7.32 -0.45 -8.83
C THR A 208 7.52 0.72 -7.87
N HIS A 209 8.64 0.76 -7.15
CA HIS A 209 8.97 1.89 -6.29
C HIS A 209 9.09 3.19 -7.11
N GLU A 210 8.79 4.33 -6.49
CA GLU A 210 8.70 5.67 -7.12
C GLU A 210 7.66 5.85 -8.24
N GLN A 211 6.98 4.79 -8.69
CA GLN A 211 5.91 4.91 -9.68
C GLN A 211 4.72 5.71 -9.11
N ILE A 212 4.31 6.76 -9.82
CA ILE A 212 3.04 7.46 -9.59
C ILE A 212 2.03 7.00 -10.65
N PRO A 213 1.04 6.14 -10.31
CA PRO A 213 0.00 5.70 -11.23
C PRO A 213 -0.98 6.83 -11.53
N LYS A 214 -1.55 6.85 -12.74
CA LYS A 214 -2.51 7.89 -13.12
C LYS A 214 -3.93 7.45 -12.79
N CYS A 215 -4.72 8.36 -12.22
CA CYS A 215 -6.15 8.12 -12.01
C CYS A 215 -6.86 7.71 -13.32
N THR A 216 -6.43 8.28 -14.45
CA THR A 216 -6.97 8.02 -15.79
C THR A 216 -6.66 6.63 -16.36
N ASP A 217 -5.80 5.84 -15.71
CA ASP A 217 -5.55 4.45 -16.11
C ASP A 217 -6.77 3.55 -15.80
N CYS A 218 -7.62 3.97 -14.85
CA CYS A 218 -8.83 3.27 -14.42
C CYS A 218 -10.12 4.13 -14.46
N HIS A 219 -10.02 5.46 -14.28
CA HIS A 219 -11.16 6.37 -14.21
C HIS A 219 -11.28 7.27 -15.43
N ALA A 220 -12.51 7.50 -15.91
CA ALA A 220 -12.77 8.53 -16.91
C ALA A 220 -12.71 9.93 -16.26
N PRO A 221 -12.10 10.94 -16.90
CA PRO A 221 -12.13 12.33 -16.43
C PRO A 221 -13.54 12.93 -16.55
N HIS A 222 -13.82 13.98 -15.78
CA HIS A 222 -15.13 14.66 -15.81
C HIS A 222 -15.36 15.48 -17.09
N THR A 223 -14.30 15.93 -17.76
CA THR A 223 -14.36 16.60 -19.07
C THR A 223 -13.36 15.96 -20.06
N GLN A 224 -13.53 16.21 -21.36
CA GLN A 224 -12.63 15.66 -22.39
C GLN A 224 -11.20 16.23 -22.33
N ASN A 225 -11.01 17.41 -21.71
CA ASN A 225 -9.73 18.10 -21.66
C ASN A 225 -9.02 17.95 -20.29
N MET A 226 -9.72 17.44 -19.28
CA MET A 226 -9.20 17.27 -17.93
C MET A 226 -8.19 16.12 -17.89
N THR A 227 -7.01 16.43 -17.39
CA THR A 227 -5.82 15.58 -17.31
C THR A 227 -5.64 14.99 -15.91
N TYR A 228 -4.57 14.20 -15.72
CA TYR A 228 -4.18 13.71 -14.40
C TYR A 228 -3.79 14.84 -13.44
N ASP A 229 -3.12 15.87 -13.93
CA ASP A 229 -2.64 16.99 -13.08
C ASP A 229 -3.86 17.77 -12.53
N ASP A 230 -4.86 18.04 -13.39
CA ASP A 230 -6.14 18.65 -12.99
C ASP A 230 -6.90 17.80 -11.95
N CYS A 231 -6.80 16.46 -12.05
CA CYS A 231 -7.42 15.57 -11.08
C CYS A 231 -6.84 15.74 -9.67
N ILE A 232 -5.51 15.90 -9.54
CA ILE A 232 -4.84 16.01 -8.24
C ILE A 232 -4.90 17.42 -7.61
N GLU A 233 -5.27 18.46 -8.39
CA GLU A 233 -5.64 19.76 -7.82
C GLU A 233 -6.90 19.66 -6.95
N CYS A 234 -7.88 18.86 -7.39
CA CYS A 234 -9.14 18.68 -6.67
C CYS A 234 -9.19 17.47 -5.75
N HIS A 235 -8.62 16.33 -6.15
CA HIS A 235 -8.73 15.05 -5.47
C HIS A 235 -7.37 14.59 -4.91
N PRO A 236 -7.17 14.58 -3.58
CA PRO A 236 -5.98 13.97 -2.99
C PRO A 236 -5.85 12.50 -3.41
N ALA A 237 -4.72 12.09 -3.99
CA ALA A 237 -4.56 10.76 -4.59
C ALA A 237 -4.91 9.59 -3.64
N HIS A 238 -4.55 9.71 -2.37
CA HIS A 238 -4.86 8.71 -1.33
C HIS A 238 -6.19 8.97 -0.61
N ASN A 239 -6.85 10.12 -0.81
CA ASN A 239 -8.19 10.37 -0.28
C ASN A 239 -9.07 11.12 -1.30
N PRO A 240 -9.51 10.48 -2.41
CA PRO A 240 -10.17 11.18 -3.50
C PRO A 240 -11.55 11.76 -3.16
N VAL A 241 -12.14 11.44 -2.00
CA VAL A 241 -13.43 12.01 -1.56
C VAL A 241 -13.29 13.33 -0.80
N ASP A 242 -12.09 13.63 -0.27
CA ASP A 242 -11.74 14.91 0.38
C ASP A 242 -11.42 15.98 -0.68
N MET A 243 -12.43 16.29 -1.50
CA MET A 243 -12.33 17.28 -2.58
C MET A 243 -11.99 18.66 -2.05
N LYS A 244 -10.96 19.28 -2.62
CA LYS A 244 -10.54 20.65 -2.33
C LYS A 244 -10.63 21.48 -3.59
N PHE A 245 -10.89 22.77 -3.43
CA PHE A 245 -10.97 23.70 -4.55
C PHE A 245 -10.00 24.87 -4.34
N SER A 246 -9.39 25.32 -5.42
CA SER A 246 -8.69 26.59 -5.45
C SER A 246 -9.70 27.73 -5.52
N THR A 247 -9.34 28.92 -5.06
CA THR A 247 -10.14 30.14 -5.27
C THR A 247 -10.33 30.46 -6.75
N ASP A 248 -9.42 29.97 -7.60
CA ASP A 248 -9.37 30.26 -9.03
C ASP A 248 -9.95 29.13 -9.89
N THR A 249 -10.47 28.03 -9.28
CA THR A 249 -11.05 26.89 -10.01
C THR A 249 -12.13 27.35 -11.00
N PRO A 250 -11.98 27.05 -12.31
CA PRO A 250 -12.94 27.42 -13.33
C PRO A 250 -14.35 26.87 -13.07
N ARG A 251 -15.36 27.69 -13.36
CA ARG A 251 -16.76 27.26 -13.30
C ARG A 251 -17.11 26.18 -14.32
N GLU A 252 -16.34 26.10 -15.41
CA GLU A 252 -16.44 25.07 -16.46
C GLU A 252 -16.23 23.66 -15.89
N ASP A 253 -15.36 23.48 -14.90
CA ASP A 253 -15.12 22.19 -14.25
C ASP A 253 -16.30 21.78 -13.37
N CYS A 254 -16.94 22.74 -12.71
CA CYS A 254 -18.21 22.52 -12.01
C CYS A 254 -19.34 22.19 -13.01
N ALA A 255 -19.37 22.87 -14.16
CA ALA A 255 -20.40 22.72 -15.20
C ALA A 255 -20.38 21.33 -15.88
N ALA A 256 -19.29 20.57 -15.75
CA ALA A 256 -19.21 19.17 -16.15
C ALA A 256 -20.33 18.32 -15.50
N CYS A 257 -20.64 18.60 -14.23
CA CYS A 257 -21.69 17.92 -13.46
C CYS A 257 -22.92 18.82 -13.21
N HIS A 258 -22.74 20.15 -13.15
CA HIS A 258 -23.77 21.13 -12.79
C HIS A 258 -24.17 22.03 -13.98
N LYS A 259 -24.34 21.43 -15.16
CA LYS A 259 -24.56 22.14 -16.42
C LYS A 259 -25.76 23.09 -16.42
N GLU A 260 -26.89 22.67 -15.85
CA GLU A 260 -28.12 23.46 -15.79
C GLU A 260 -27.93 24.68 -14.87
N ILE A 261 -27.24 24.50 -13.74
CA ILE A 261 -26.93 25.56 -12.76
C ILE A 261 -25.95 26.57 -13.35
N ASP A 262 -24.91 26.11 -14.03
CA ASP A 262 -23.97 26.99 -14.75
C ASP A 262 -24.72 27.84 -15.80
N SER A 263 -25.60 27.21 -16.58
CA SER A 263 -26.41 27.88 -17.59
C SER A 263 -27.39 28.89 -16.99
N GLU A 264 -28.00 28.60 -15.84
CA GLU A 264 -28.86 29.54 -15.11
C GLU A 264 -28.07 30.77 -14.66
N LEU A 265 -26.92 30.56 -14.01
CA LEU A 265 -26.09 31.64 -13.50
C LEU A 265 -25.57 32.55 -14.63
N ARG A 266 -25.09 31.97 -15.75
CA ARG A 266 -24.67 32.73 -16.95
C ARG A 266 -25.84 33.49 -17.60
N GLY A 267 -27.02 32.87 -17.66
CA GLY A 267 -28.23 33.48 -18.21
C GLY A 267 -28.82 34.58 -17.32
N SER A 268 -28.40 34.67 -16.06
CA SER A 268 -28.90 35.67 -15.13
C SER A 268 -28.38 37.08 -15.46
N ASN A 269 -29.27 38.07 -15.35
CA ASN A 269 -28.91 39.50 -15.44
C ASN A 269 -28.46 40.05 -14.06
N THR A 270 -27.80 39.23 -13.25
CA THR A 270 -27.33 39.58 -11.91
C THR A 270 -25.82 39.84 -11.92
N LYS A 271 -25.29 40.55 -10.91
CA LYS A 271 -23.83 40.76 -10.78
C LYS A 271 -23.04 39.46 -10.52
N HIS A 272 -23.71 38.39 -10.10
CA HIS A 272 -23.09 37.09 -9.83
C HIS A 272 -22.80 36.29 -11.12
N ASN A 273 -23.38 36.69 -12.26
CA ASN A 273 -23.29 35.91 -13.51
C ASN A 273 -21.85 35.68 -14.02
N ASN A 274 -20.92 36.56 -13.66
CA ASN A 274 -19.50 36.51 -14.03
C ASN A 274 -18.58 35.91 -12.95
N LEU A 275 -19.11 35.42 -11.83
CA LEU A 275 -18.31 34.78 -10.78
C LEU A 275 -18.05 33.30 -11.10
N ASN A 276 -16.95 32.76 -10.58
CA ASN A 276 -16.71 31.33 -10.50
C ASN A 276 -17.51 30.73 -9.34
N CYS A 277 -17.93 29.46 -9.47
CA CYS A 277 -18.73 28.77 -8.47
C CYS A 277 -18.08 28.79 -7.08
N VAL A 278 -16.76 28.58 -7.03
CA VAL A 278 -15.94 28.51 -5.80
C VAL A 278 -15.89 29.82 -5.00
N TYR A 279 -16.20 30.96 -5.62
CA TYR A 279 -16.33 32.24 -4.90
C TYR A 279 -17.46 32.20 -3.86
N CYS A 280 -18.56 31.49 -4.19
CA CYS A 280 -19.71 31.29 -3.30
C CYS A 280 -19.70 29.91 -2.63
N HIS A 281 -19.09 28.90 -3.27
CA HIS A 281 -19.03 27.51 -2.82
C HIS A 281 -17.57 27.06 -2.64
N PRO A 282 -16.84 27.56 -1.62
CA PRO A 282 -15.44 27.22 -1.39
C PRO A 282 -15.20 25.73 -1.05
N GLU A 283 -16.24 25.03 -0.59
CA GLU A 283 -16.22 23.60 -0.30
C GLU A 283 -17.33 22.87 -1.07
N HIS A 284 -17.09 21.63 -1.48
CA HIS A 284 -18.11 20.86 -2.18
C HIS A 284 -19.28 20.51 -1.25
N ARG A 285 -20.52 20.75 -1.72
CA ARG A 285 -21.78 20.64 -0.94
C ARG A 285 -21.98 21.70 0.15
N TYR A 286 -21.09 22.68 0.27
CA TYR A 286 -21.38 23.89 1.05
C TYR A 286 -22.44 24.73 0.34
N LEU A 287 -23.38 25.27 1.11
CA LEU A 287 -24.40 26.21 0.63
C LEU A 287 -24.21 27.53 1.39
N PRO A 288 -23.81 28.64 0.72
CA PRO A 288 -23.69 29.93 1.36
C PRO A 288 -25.07 30.49 1.74
N THR A 289 -25.11 31.29 2.79
CA THR A 289 -26.27 32.15 3.07
C THR A 289 -26.06 33.52 2.41
N CYS A 290 -27.15 34.26 2.16
CA CYS A 290 -27.06 35.61 1.57
C CYS A 290 -26.25 36.55 2.49
N GLU A 291 -26.43 36.36 3.80
CA GLU A 291 -25.87 37.13 4.90
C GLU A 291 -24.35 36.95 5.06
N SER A 292 -23.77 35.92 4.43
CA SER A 292 -22.31 35.70 4.40
C SER A 292 -21.54 36.80 3.66
N CYS A 293 -22.20 37.45 2.69
CA CYS A 293 -21.61 38.50 1.85
C CYS A 293 -22.44 39.80 1.84
N HIS A 294 -23.75 39.72 2.10
CA HIS A 294 -24.65 40.87 2.13
C HIS A 294 -25.12 41.15 3.56
N GLY A 295 -25.43 42.42 3.86
CA GLY A 295 -26.22 42.76 5.04
C GLY A 295 -27.72 42.53 4.78
N LEU A 296 -28.56 43.36 5.40
CA LEU A 296 -30.00 43.40 5.13
C LEU A 296 -30.32 44.52 4.10
N PRO A 297 -30.33 44.26 2.78
CA PRO A 297 -30.45 45.32 1.76
C PRO A 297 -31.79 46.08 1.77
N HIS A 298 -32.80 45.57 2.49
CA HIS A 298 -34.15 46.11 2.58
C HIS A 298 -34.55 46.46 4.03
N GLU A 299 -33.60 46.55 4.96
CA GLU A 299 -33.86 46.70 6.41
C GLU A 299 -34.79 47.88 6.75
N ASN A 300 -34.63 49.00 6.03
CA ASN A 300 -35.39 50.23 6.23
C ASN A 300 -36.60 50.38 5.27
N VAL A 301 -37.02 49.28 4.61
CA VAL A 301 -38.09 49.27 3.62
C VAL A 301 -39.25 48.41 4.13
N TYR A 302 -40.35 49.06 4.54
CA TYR A 302 -41.64 48.44 4.90
C TYR A 302 -41.58 47.24 5.86
N ASP A 303 -40.64 47.23 6.82
CA ASP A 303 -40.43 46.10 7.76
C ASP A 303 -40.24 44.74 7.03
N VAL A 304 -39.72 44.72 5.78
CA VAL A 304 -39.68 43.50 4.94
C VAL A 304 -39.01 42.33 5.66
N HIS A 305 -37.79 42.51 6.17
CA HIS A 305 -37.03 41.44 6.84
C HIS A 305 -37.58 41.04 8.23
N LYS A 306 -38.53 41.81 8.78
CA LYS A 306 -39.25 41.48 10.01
C LYS A 306 -40.52 40.67 9.74
N ASN A 307 -41.15 40.89 8.58
CA ASN A 307 -42.33 40.14 8.14
C ASN A 307 -41.96 38.89 7.31
N TYR A 308 -40.81 38.92 6.65
CA TYR A 308 -40.25 37.88 5.79
C TYR A 308 -38.77 37.68 6.13
N PRO A 309 -38.44 36.92 7.19
CA PRO A 309 -37.07 36.76 7.67
C PRO A 309 -36.19 35.91 6.74
N ASP A 310 -36.78 35.05 5.90
CA ASP A 310 -36.05 34.18 4.99
C ASP A 310 -36.01 34.81 3.58
N CYS A 311 -34.81 35.13 3.08
CA CYS A 311 -34.62 35.72 1.74
C CYS A 311 -35.32 34.92 0.61
N SER A 312 -35.40 33.59 0.75
CA SER A 312 -36.04 32.67 -0.18
C SER A 312 -37.56 32.81 -0.28
N GLN A 313 -38.23 33.53 0.63
CA GLN A 313 -39.67 33.85 0.53
C GLN A 313 -39.99 34.79 -0.64
N CYS A 314 -38.99 35.48 -1.20
CA CYS A 314 -39.10 36.30 -2.41
C CYS A 314 -38.05 35.93 -3.46
N HIS A 315 -36.81 35.68 -3.05
CA HIS A 315 -35.68 35.35 -3.93
C HIS A 315 -35.53 33.83 -4.08
N ILE A 316 -36.43 33.21 -4.86
CA ILE A 316 -36.54 31.75 -4.97
C ILE A 316 -35.42 31.05 -5.78
N ALA A 317 -34.61 31.82 -6.53
CA ALA A 317 -33.55 31.29 -7.40
C ALA A 317 -32.20 31.97 -7.05
N PRO A 318 -31.34 31.36 -6.21
CA PRO A 318 -30.07 31.97 -5.78
C PRO A 318 -29.14 32.34 -6.94
N HIS A 319 -29.05 31.49 -7.97
CA HIS A 319 -28.24 31.74 -9.17
C HIS A 319 -28.85 32.76 -10.13
N ALA A 320 -30.09 33.19 -9.89
CA ALA A 320 -30.78 34.21 -10.65
C ALA A 320 -31.61 35.13 -9.73
N VAL A 321 -30.99 35.65 -8.66
CA VAL A 321 -31.64 36.31 -7.50
C VAL A 321 -32.66 37.42 -7.84
N ASN A 322 -32.58 38.04 -9.01
CA ASN A 322 -33.55 39.03 -9.49
C ASN A 322 -34.89 38.43 -9.95
N ASN A 323 -34.98 37.10 -10.12
CA ASN A 323 -36.20 36.37 -10.45
C ASN A 323 -37.10 36.22 -9.20
N ILE A 324 -37.74 37.33 -8.82
CA ILE A 324 -38.68 37.39 -7.71
C ILE A 324 -40.07 36.96 -8.20
N VAL A 325 -40.66 35.96 -7.54
CA VAL A 325 -42.05 35.55 -7.81
C VAL A 325 -42.97 36.09 -6.71
N PHE A 326 -43.68 37.17 -7.01
CA PHE A 326 -44.75 37.67 -6.14
C PHE A 326 -46.03 36.84 -6.29
N THR A 327 -46.08 35.66 -5.65
CA THR A 327 -47.37 35.02 -5.39
C THR A 327 -48.12 35.79 -4.31
N ARG A 328 -48.96 36.75 -4.71
CA ARG A 328 -50.05 37.19 -3.83
C ARG A 328 -51.02 36.02 -3.65
N GLN A 329 -51.09 35.49 -2.43
CA GLN A 329 -52.29 34.83 -1.93
C GLN A 329 -53.30 35.90 -1.47
#